data_AF-A0A9D4RII7-F1
#
_entry.id   AF-A0A9D4RII7-F1
#
_cell.length_a   1.000
_cell.length_b   1.000
_cell.length_c   1.000
_cell.angle_alpha   90.00
_cell.angle_beta   90.00
_cell.angle_gamma   90.00
#
_symmetry.space_group_name_H-M   'P 1'
#
loop_
_entity.id
_entity.type
_entity.pdbx_description
1 polymer ?
#
loop_
_entity_poly.entity_id
_entity_poly.type
_entity_poly.pdbx_seq_one_letter_code
_entity_poly.pdbx_strand_id
1 'polypeptide(L)'
;MKLPTDHSFLFSIRRLLHTYNLPTAYQLFESPPSKEVWKAKLNSAVDQHIIATWQEEIQENPSIRYINTDAISVGKTHHLYTYVRQNRIDILRAETKAKQLKEPTPYKQTEQSSINTL
;
A
#
# COMPACT_ATOMS: atom_id res chain seq x y z
N MET A 1 20.26 -18.68 -16.03
CA MET A 1 19.28 -18.53 -14.92
C MET A 1 19.33 -19.81 -14.10
N LYS A 2 19.81 -19.76 -12.85
CA LYS A 2 19.81 -20.93 -11.96
C LYS A 2 18.37 -21.16 -11.53
N LEU A 3 17.84 -22.37 -11.77
CA LEU A 3 16.55 -22.77 -11.20
C LEU A 3 16.64 -22.61 -9.67
N PRO A 4 15.63 -22.00 -9.02
CA PRO A 4 15.58 -21.94 -7.57
C PRO A 4 15.67 -23.37 -7.03
N THR A 5 16.67 -23.66 -6.20
CA THR A 5 16.74 -24.91 -5.45
C THR A 5 15.44 -25.11 -4.70
N ASP A 6 14.89 -26.33 -4.67
CA ASP A 6 13.55 -26.63 -4.14
C ASP A 6 13.27 -26.03 -2.75
N HIS A 7 14.31 -25.91 -1.91
CA HIS A 7 14.23 -25.24 -0.60
C HIS A 7 13.90 -23.74 -0.68
N SER A 8 14.46 -23.01 -1.65
CA SER A 8 14.19 -21.58 -1.85
C SER A 8 12.76 -21.34 -2.36
N PHE A 9 12.24 -22.26 -3.18
CA PHE A 9 10.89 -22.18 -3.72
C PHE A 9 9.83 -22.43 -2.63
N LEU A 10 9.98 -23.52 -1.87
CA LEU A 10 9.09 -23.85 -0.75
C LEU A 10 9.09 -22.75 0.33
N PHE A 11 10.26 -22.20 0.63
CA PHE A 11 10.38 -21.09 1.58
C PHE A 11 9.65 -19.84 1.07
N SER A 12 9.78 -19.52 -0.22
CA SER A 12 9.09 -18.38 -0.84
C SER A 12 7.58 -18.53 -0.80
N ILE A 13 7.05 -19.74 -1.07
CA ILE A 13 5.62 -20.02 -0.96
C ILE A 13 5.14 -19.85 0.48
N ARG A 14 5.84 -20.45 1.46
CA ARG A 14 5.48 -20.31 2.87
C ARG A 14 5.47 -18.86 3.31
N ARG A 15 6.47 -18.08 2.88
CA ARG A 15 6.56 -16.65 3.16
C ARG A 15 5.35 -15.91 2.57
N LEU A 16 5.02 -16.13 1.31
CA LEU A 16 3.87 -15.50 0.66
C LEU A 16 2.55 -15.85 1.35
N LEU A 17 2.31 -17.14 1.62
CA LEU A 17 1.10 -17.58 2.31
C LEU A 17 1.00 -16.93 3.69
N HIS A 18 2.11 -16.82 4.41
CA HIS A 18 2.13 -16.14 5.71
C HIS A 18 1.90 -14.62 5.59
N THR A 19 2.56 -13.94 4.65
CA THR A 19 2.40 -12.48 4.45
C THR A 19 0.95 -12.09 4.18
N TYR A 20 0.24 -12.89 3.38
CA TYR A 20 -1.17 -12.63 3.05
C TYR A 20 -2.16 -13.36 3.96
N ASN A 21 -1.70 -13.95 5.08
CA ASN A 21 -2.55 -14.72 6.01
C ASN A 21 -3.42 -15.79 5.31
N LEU A 22 -2.85 -16.46 4.30
CA LEU A 22 -3.48 -17.51 3.52
C LEU A 22 -3.23 -18.90 4.16
N PRO A 23 -4.12 -19.88 3.90
CA PRO A 23 -3.95 -21.25 4.40
C PRO A 23 -2.64 -21.85 3.92
N THR A 24 -2.01 -22.64 4.79
CA THR A 24 -0.80 -23.38 4.44
C THR A 24 -1.11 -24.47 3.39
N ALA A 25 -0.07 -24.95 2.70
CA ALA A 25 -0.21 -26.02 1.72
C ALA A 25 -0.88 -27.29 2.31
N TYR A 26 -0.60 -27.62 3.58
CA TYR A 26 -1.24 -28.75 4.27
C TYR A 26 -2.74 -28.55 4.46
N GLN A 27 -3.15 -27.35 4.91
CA GLN A 27 -4.57 -27.01 5.08
C GLN A 27 -5.34 -27.02 3.74
N LEU A 28 -4.68 -26.60 2.66
CA LEU A 28 -5.25 -26.68 1.31
C LEU A 28 -5.39 -28.13 0.83
N PHE A 29 -4.53 -29.03 1.28
CA PHE A 29 -4.63 -30.45 0.94
C PHE A 29 -5.74 -31.15 1.71
N GLU A 30 -5.92 -30.82 2.99
CA GLU A 30 -7.00 -31.38 3.83
C GLU A 30 -8.39 -30.91 3.39
N SER A 31 -8.52 -29.65 2.97
CA SER A 31 -9.78 -29.05 2.54
C SER A 31 -9.57 -28.23 1.25
N PRO A 32 -9.48 -28.88 0.08
CA PRO A 32 -9.21 -28.19 -1.17
C PRO A 32 -10.40 -27.31 -1.59
N PRO A 33 -10.23 -25.98 -1.66
CA PRO A 33 -11.27 -25.10 -2.18
C PRO A 33 -11.43 -25.26 -3.69
N SER A 34 -12.59 -24.89 -4.23
CA SER A 34 -12.75 -24.74 -5.68
C SER A 34 -11.82 -23.64 -6.21
N LYS A 35 -11.46 -23.73 -7.49
CA LYS A 35 -10.61 -22.72 -8.15
C LYS A 35 -11.14 -21.30 -7.98
N GLU A 36 -12.46 -21.13 -8.08
CA GLU A 36 -13.12 -19.82 -7.96
C GLU A 36 -13.04 -19.28 -6.54
N VAL A 37 -13.34 -20.13 -5.54
CA VAL A 37 -13.25 -19.78 -4.12
C VAL A 37 -11.81 -19.42 -3.74
N TRP A 38 -10.83 -20.19 -4.24
CA TRP A 38 -9.42 -19.90 -4.00
C TRP A 38 -9.00 -18.56 -4.59
N LYS A 39 -9.40 -18.29 -5.84
CA LYS A 39 -9.09 -17.02 -6.50
C LYS A 39 -9.71 -15.84 -5.76
N ALA A 40 -10.97 -15.96 -5.32
CA ALA A 40 -11.64 -14.92 -4.54
C ALA A 40 -10.94 -14.68 -3.20
N LYS A 41 -10.54 -15.75 -2.49
CA LYS A 41 -9.81 -15.67 -1.23
C LYS A 41 -8.44 -15.01 -1.39
N LEU A 42 -7.72 -15.36 -2.46
CA LEU A 42 -6.41 -14.78 -2.76
C LEU A 42 -6.52 -13.28 -3.08
N ASN A 43 -7.47 -12.89 -3.93
CA ASN A 43 -7.72 -11.47 -4.24
C ASN A 43 -8.07 -10.69 -2.96
N SER A 44 -9.00 -11.21 -2.15
CA SER A 44 -9.39 -10.57 -0.90
C SER A 44 -8.23 -10.41 0.07
N ALA A 45 -7.33 -11.40 0.16
CA ALA A 45 -6.17 -11.34 1.04
C ALA A 45 -5.15 -10.31 0.57
N VAL A 46 -4.92 -10.20 -0.74
CA VAL A 46 -4.06 -9.17 -1.34
C VAL A 46 -4.66 -7.78 -1.09
N ASP A 47 -5.96 -7.61 -1.34
CA ASP A 47 -6.64 -6.32 -1.14
C ASP A 47 -6.58 -5.88 0.32
N GLN A 48 -6.81 -6.80 1.27
CA GLN A 48 -6.68 -6.52 2.70
C GLN A 48 -5.26 -6.11 3.09
N HIS A 49 -4.24 -6.78 2.56
CA HIS A 49 -2.85 -6.43 2.82
C HIS A 49 -2.52 -5.01 2.31
N ILE A 50 -2.95 -4.68 1.09
CA ILE A 50 -2.76 -3.33 0.52
C ILE A 50 -3.44 -2.27 1.39
N ILE A 51 -4.69 -2.52 1.80
CA ILE A 51 -5.44 -1.58 2.65
C ILE A 51 -4.71 -1.38 3.98
N ALA A 52 -4.22 -2.45 4.62
CA ALA A 52 -3.47 -2.36 5.86
C ALA A 52 -2.18 -1.53 5.69
N THR A 53 -1.40 -1.79 4.65
CA THR A 53 -0.18 -1.02 4.36
C THR A 53 -0.49 0.46 4.12
N TRP A 54 -1.54 0.78 3.35
CA TRP A 54 -1.93 2.18 3.15
C TRP A 54 -2.41 2.84 4.44
N GLN A 55 -3.11 2.11 5.31
CA GLN A 55 -3.52 2.64 6.61
C GLN A 55 -2.31 2.96 7.49
N GLU A 56 -1.28 2.10 7.49
CA GLU A 56 0.00 2.36 8.17
C GLU A 56 0.69 3.61 7.60
N GLU A 57 0.84 3.72 6.28
CA GLU A 57 1.45 4.88 5.62
C GLU A 57 0.72 6.19 5.91
N ILE A 58 -0.62 6.17 5.97
CA ILE A 58 -1.44 7.34 6.31
C ILE A 58 -1.22 7.76 7.76
N GLN A 59 -1.08 6.80 8.68
CA GLN A 59 -0.77 7.09 10.09
C GLN A 59 0.62 7.71 10.25
N GLU A 60 1.60 7.24 9.47
CA GLU A 60 2.96 7.76 9.50
C GLU A 60 3.11 9.13 8.83
N ASN A 61 2.24 9.47 7.87
CA ASN A 61 2.35 10.71 7.10
C ASN A 61 1.33 11.78 7.52
N PRO A 62 1.74 12.82 8.28
CA PRO A 62 0.85 13.89 8.73
C PRO A 62 0.25 14.72 7.58
N SER A 63 0.82 14.64 6.38
CA SER A 63 0.27 15.32 5.19
C SER A 63 -1.02 14.66 4.69
N ILE A 64 -1.21 13.37 4.98
CA ILE A 64 -2.28 12.52 4.44
C ILE A 64 -3.42 12.31 5.46
N ARG A 65 -3.32 12.89 6.65
CA ARG A 65 -4.31 12.80 7.75
C ARG A 65 -5.76 13.18 7.38
N TYR A 66 -5.98 13.87 6.27
CA TYR A 66 -7.30 14.28 5.78
C TYR A 66 -7.93 13.27 4.82
N ILE A 67 -7.22 12.20 4.45
CA ILE A 67 -7.80 11.10 3.67
C ILE A 67 -8.66 10.25 4.60
N ASN A 68 -9.93 10.07 4.23
CA ASN A 68 -10.78 9.12 4.95
C ASN A 68 -10.35 7.69 4.64
N THR A 69 -9.75 7.02 5.61
CA THR A 69 -9.31 5.63 5.49
C THR A 69 -10.45 4.62 5.34
N ASP A 70 -11.67 4.96 5.77
CA ASP A 70 -12.83 4.05 5.76
C ASP A 70 -13.42 3.88 4.35
N ALA A 71 -13.10 4.79 3.43
CA ALA A 71 -13.55 4.76 2.04
C ALA A 71 -12.51 4.16 1.08
N ILE A 72 -11.40 3.62 1.61
CA ILE A 72 -10.35 3.01 0.81
C ILE A 72 -10.86 1.70 0.21
N SER A 73 -10.81 1.60 -1.11
CA SER A 73 -11.06 0.35 -1.83
C SER A 73 -10.06 0.19 -2.97
N VAL A 74 -9.50 -1.01 -3.11
CA VAL A 74 -8.54 -1.33 -4.16
C VAL A 74 -9.21 -1.19 -5.54
N GLY A 75 -8.54 -0.51 -6.46
CA GLY A 75 -9.00 -0.30 -7.84
C GLY A 75 -10.03 0.82 -8.05
N LYS A 76 -10.43 1.57 -6.99
CA LYS A 76 -11.26 2.77 -7.15
C LYS A 76 -10.50 4.03 -6.75
N THR A 77 -10.75 5.12 -7.47
CA THR A 77 -10.19 6.43 -7.13
C THR A 77 -10.81 6.93 -5.83
N HIS A 78 -9.95 7.36 -4.89
CA HIS A 78 -10.39 7.89 -3.62
C HIS A 78 -10.92 9.34 -3.77
N HIS A 79 -12.12 9.62 -3.25
CA HIS A 79 -12.64 10.98 -3.19
C HIS A 79 -12.00 11.73 -2.01
N LEU A 80 -10.96 12.50 -2.29
CA LEU A 80 -10.22 13.28 -1.29
C LEU A 80 -11.06 14.42 -0.68
N TYR A 81 -12.01 14.95 -1.43
CA TYR A 81 -12.72 16.19 -1.08
C TYR A 81 -13.99 15.97 -0.25
N THR A 82 -14.42 14.73 -0.03
CA THR A 82 -15.69 14.45 0.67
C THR A 82 -15.69 14.89 2.13
N TYR A 83 -14.51 14.95 2.76
CA TYR A 83 -14.32 15.31 4.17
C TYR A 83 -13.77 16.71 4.39
N VAL A 84 -13.48 17.43 3.30
CA VAL A 84 -13.02 18.81 3.38
C VAL A 84 -14.24 19.67 3.68
N ARG A 85 -14.21 20.40 4.79
CA ARG A 85 -15.25 21.40 5.10
C ARG A 85 -15.38 22.33 3.90
N GLN A 86 -16.59 22.80 3.58
CA GLN A 86 -16.85 23.77 2.50
C GLN A 86 -16.32 25.18 2.84
N ASN A 87 -15.10 25.27 3.34
CA ASN A 87 -14.36 26.47 3.60
C ASN A 87 -13.26 26.58 2.55
N ARG A 88 -13.15 27.74 1.91
CA ARG A 88 -12.20 28.02 0.83
C ARG A 88 -10.75 27.69 1.21
N ILE A 89 -10.36 27.96 2.46
CA ILE A 89 -8.99 27.69 2.95
C ILE A 89 -8.72 26.19 3.04
N ASP A 90 -9.70 25.41 3.46
CA ASP A 90 -9.56 23.96 3.63
C ASP A 90 -9.52 23.24 2.27
N ILE A 91 -10.31 23.74 1.30
CA ILE A 91 -10.28 23.29 -0.10
C ILE A 91 -8.91 23.56 -0.72
N LEU A 92 -8.41 24.80 -0.61
CA LEU A 92 -7.08 25.15 -1.15
C LEU A 92 -5.96 24.32 -0.52
N ARG A 93 -6.01 24.08 0.79
CA ARG A 93 -5.03 23.21 1.48
C ARG A 93 -5.11 21.77 1.00
N ALA A 94 -6.31 21.23 0.79
CA ALA A 94 -6.49 19.88 0.26
C ALA A 94 -5.97 19.77 -1.19
N GLU A 95 -6.25 20.77 -2.04
CA GLU A 95 -5.77 20.82 -3.43
C GLU A 95 -4.25 20.89 -3.52
N THR A 96 -3.60 21.75 -2.73
CA THR A 96 -2.13 21.86 -2.71
C THR A 96 -1.48 20.55 -2.27
N LYS A 97 -2.05 19.86 -1.28
CA LYS A 97 -1.54 18.57 -0.80
C LYS A 97 -1.80 17.43 -1.79
N ALA A 98 -2.95 17.42 -2.46
CA ALA A 98 -3.23 16.45 -3.52
C ALA A 98 -2.25 16.59 -4.70
N LYS A 99 -1.82 17.82 -5.03
CA LYS A 99 -0.76 18.05 -6.02
C LYS A 99 0.60 17.49 -5.58
N GLN A 100 0.97 17.66 -4.29
CA GLN A 100 2.21 17.10 -3.74
C GLN A 100 2.24 15.57 -3.69
N LEU A 101 1.07 14.92 -3.61
CA LEU A 101 0.94 13.45 -3.68
C LEU A 101 1.04 12.92 -5.12
N LYS A 102 0.67 13.73 -6.12
CA LYS A 102 0.69 13.35 -7.55
C LYS A 102 2.07 13.49 -8.18
N GLU A 103 2.87 14.43 -7.71
CA GLU A 103 4.27 14.52 -8.10
C GLU A 103 5.07 13.61 -7.16
N PRO A 104 5.76 12.57 -7.66
CA PRO A 104 6.84 11.97 -6.88
C PRO A 104 7.86 13.09 -6.70
N THR A 105 7.78 13.80 -5.57
CA THR A 105 8.76 14.82 -5.23
C THR A 105 10.10 14.09 -5.18
N PRO A 106 11.08 14.43 -6.03
CA PRO A 106 12.42 13.88 -5.91
C PRO A 106 12.98 14.45 -4.62
N TYR A 107 12.83 13.73 -3.51
CA TYR A 107 13.35 14.16 -2.23
C TYR A 107 14.89 14.09 -2.27
N LYS A 108 15.45 15.30 -2.47
CA LYS A 108 16.75 15.81 -2.00
C LYS A 108 17.99 15.46 -2.84
N GLN A 109 18.22 16.26 -3.87
CA GLN A 109 19.57 16.81 -4.05
C GLN A 109 19.81 17.82 -2.93
N THR A 110 20.47 17.39 -1.86
CA THR A 110 21.08 18.34 -0.92
C THR A 110 22.27 18.95 -1.65
N GLU A 111 22.06 20.15 -2.19
CA GLU A 111 23.13 21.10 -2.48
C GLU A 111 23.92 21.34 -1.19
N GLN A 112 25.10 20.72 -1.09
CA GLN A 112 26.21 21.24 -0.29
C GLN A 112 27.27 21.76 -1.26
N SER A 113 26.86 22.78 -2.00
CA SER A 113 27.75 23.80 -2.56
C SER A 113 27.12 25.09 -2.05
N SER A 114 27.72 25.87 -1.17
CA SER A 114 29.00 26.51 -1.40
C SER A 114 29.46 27.27 -0.14
N ILE A 115 30.73 27.69 -0.15
CA ILE A 115 31.31 28.86 0.55
C ILE A 115 31.80 28.55 1.99
N ASN A 116 33.05 28.78 2.41
CA ASN A 116 34.28 29.25 1.79
C ASN A 116 35.43 29.02 2.80
N THR A 117 36.63 28.79 2.27
CA THR A 117 37.95 29.27 2.74
C THR A 117 38.13 29.58 4.23
N LEU A 118 39.01 28.83 4.89
CA LEU A 118 40.37 29.25 5.28
C LEU A 118 41.24 28.03 5.57
#